data_AF-A0A520BF42-F1
#
_entry.id   AF-A0A520BF42-F1
#
_cell.length_a   1.000
_cell.length_b   1.000
_cell.length_c   1.000
_cell.angle_alpha   90.00
_cell.angle_beta   90.00
_cell.angle_gamma   90.00
#
_symmetry.space_group_name_H-M   'P 1'
#
loop_
_entity.id
_entity.type
_entity.pdbx_description
1 polymer ?
#
loop_
_entity_poly.entity_id
_entity_poly.type
_entity_poly.pdbx_seq_one_letter_code
_entity_poly.pdbx_strand_id
1 'polypeptide(L)'
;MNPFAHAGARCALSVNVNKVALLRNTRHLGIPSVLRAAEQCLLAGAQGITVHPRPDARHIRPADVDDLAAFLKDWPQAEFNIEGNPTQNLMDFVRRHRPHQVTFVPDSEAQFTSDHGWTLPQDAARLAPLIQECRDLGVRVSLFMDPDPAAMAAVAELRAERIELY
;
A
#
# COMPACT_ATOMS: atom_id res chain seq x y z
N MET A 1 -12.50 -21.92 17.67
CA MET A 1 -11.91 -20.63 18.08
C MET A 1 -10.84 -20.28 17.07
N ASN A 2 -10.95 -19.14 16.38
CA ASN A 2 -9.90 -18.68 15.47
C ASN A 2 -8.72 -18.19 16.33
N PRO A 3 -7.54 -18.84 16.32
CA PRO A 3 -6.39 -18.39 17.11
C PRO A 3 -5.86 -17.00 16.69
N PHE A 4 -6.39 -16.44 15.60
CA PHE A 4 -6.02 -15.14 15.03
C PHE A 4 -7.11 -14.06 15.21
N ALA A 5 -8.16 -14.31 16.01
CA ALA A 5 -9.17 -13.30 16.29
C ALA A 5 -8.59 -12.21 17.23
N HIS A 6 -8.09 -11.13 16.64
CA HIS A 6 -7.63 -9.94 17.37
C HIS A 6 -8.82 -9.10 17.87
N ALA A 7 -9.53 -9.62 18.87
CA ALA A 7 -10.55 -8.85 19.58
C ALA A 7 -9.85 -7.76 20.43
N GLY A 8 -9.84 -6.51 19.94
CA GLY A 8 -9.58 -5.32 20.78
C GLY A 8 -8.26 -4.56 20.58
N ALA A 9 -7.49 -4.81 19.51
CA ALA A 9 -6.31 -3.99 19.23
C ALA A 9 -6.72 -2.58 18.76
N ARG A 10 -6.29 -1.54 19.49
CA ARG A 10 -6.51 -0.12 19.14
C ARG A 10 -5.71 0.35 17.91
N CYS A 11 -4.71 -0.42 17.50
CA CYS A 11 -3.82 -0.13 16.38
C CYS A 11 -3.53 -1.42 15.61
N ALA A 12 -3.43 -1.33 14.28
CA ALA A 12 -3.13 -2.45 13.40
C ALA A 12 -1.73 -2.30 12.80
N LEU A 13 -1.03 -3.42 12.63
CA LEU A 13 0.26 -3.53 11.97
C LEU A 13 0.08 -4.13 10.58
N SER A 14 0.40 -3.36 9.55
CA SER A 14 0.60 -3.86 8.19
C SER A 14 2.08 -3.93 7.89
N VAL A 15 2.62 -5.11 7.58
CA VAL A 15 4.06 -5.29 7.38
C VAL A 15 4.43 -5.03 5.92
N ASN A 16 5.31 -4.04 5.69
CA ASN A 16 5.84 -3.75 4.37
C ASN A 16 6.96 -4.75 4.00
N VAL A 17 6.75 -5.54 2.95
CA VAL A 17 7.69 -6.61 2.52
C VAL A 17 8.64 -6.19 1.39
N ASN A 18 8.71 -4.90 1.04
CA ASN A 18 9.56 -4.38 -0.03
C ASN A 18 11.03 -4.77 0.13
N LYS A 19 11.58 -4.72 1.36
CA LYS A 19 12.98 -5.02 1.60
C LYS A 19 13.33 -6.50 1.46
N VAL A 20 12.36 -7.41 1.63
CA VAL A 20 12.54 -8.83 1.32
C VAL A 20 12.73 -9.01 -0.18
N ALA A 21 11.88 -8.37 -0.99
CA ALA A 21 11.99 -8.38 -2.44
C ALA A 21 13.29 -7.74 -2.92
N LEU A 22 13.74 -6.64 -2.29
CA LEU A 22 15.04 -6.01 -2.58
C LEU A 22 16.19 -7.00 -2.36
N LEU A 23 16.23 -7.67 -1.20
CA LEU A 23 17.26 -8.66 -0.90
C LEU A 23 17.22 -9.82 -1.90
N ARG A 24 16.03 -10.33 -2.21
CA ARG A 24 15.84 -11.37 -3.24
C ARG A 24 16.39 -10.92 -4.59
N ASN A 25 16.10 -9.69 -5.02
CA ASN A 25 16.49 -9.20 -6.33
C ASN A 25 18.01 -9.08 -6.52
N THR A 26 18.80 -9.11 -5.44
CA THR A 26 20.27 -9.15 -5.54
C THR A 26 20.81 -10.42 -6.22
N ARG A 27 20.01 -11.50 -6.27
CA ARG A 27 20.37 -12.77 -6.91
C ARG A 27 19.16 -13.40 -7.60
N HIS A 28 19.37 -14.06 -8.75
CA HIS A 28 18.30 -14.77 -9.47
C HIS A 28 18.00 -16.17 -8.88
N LEU A 29 17.99 -16.30 -7.55
CA LEU A 29 17.76 -17.57 -6.85
C LEU A 29 16.31 -17.73 -6.35
N GLY A 30 15.51 -16.66 -6.40
CA GLY A 30 14.15 -16.66 -5.87
C GLY A 30 14.07 -16.64 -4.34
N ILE A 31 15.21 -16.50 -3.64
CA ILE A 31 15.29 -16.42 -2.18
C ILE A 31 15.93 -15.10 -1.72
N PRO A 32 15.45 -14.50 -0.61
CA PRO A 32 14.28 -14.93 0.18
C PRO A 32 12.96 -14.78 -0.58
N SER A 33 11.98 -15.62 -0.24
CA SER A 33 10.63 -15.57 -0.84
C SER A 33 9.78 -14.49 -0.17
N VAL A 34 9.18 -13.61 -0.99
CA VAL A 34 8.25 -12.56 -0.53
C VAL A 34 6.99 -13.18 0.08
N LEU A 35 6.40 -14.19 -0.57
CA LEU A 35 5.24 -14.92 -0.05
C LEU A 35 5.54 -15.57 1.30
N ARG A 36 6.70 -16.23 1.42
CA ARG A 36 7.07 -16.87 2.69
C ARG A 36 7.24 -15.84 3.80
N ALA A 37 7.85 -14.69 3.51
CA ALA A 37 7.97 -13.62 4.49
C ALA A 37 6.59 -13.08 4.92
N ALA A 38 5.69 -12.81 3.97
CA ALA A 38 4.33 -12.37 4.26
C ALA A 38 3.57 -13.38 5.13
N GLU A 39 3.64 -14.67 4.80
CA GLU A 39 3.06 -15.75 5.60
C GLU A 39 3.59 -15.75 7.04
N GLN A 40 4.92 -15.61 7.22
CA GLN A 40 5.50 -15.54 8.57
C GLN A 40 5.01 -14.31 9.35
N CYS A 41 4.86 -13.15 8.70
CA CYS A 41 4.33 -11.95 9.35
C CYS A 41 2.89 -12.14 9.80
N LEU A 42 2.04 -12.76 8.98
CA LEU A 42 0.64 -13.02 9.32
C LEU A 42 0.50 -14.08 10.43
N LEU A 43 1.28 -15.16 10.38
CA LEU A 43 1.35 -16.16 11.45
C LEU A 43 1.84 -15.56 12.78
N ALA A 44 2.71 -14.56 12.72
CA ALA A 44 3.18 -13.80 13.89
C ALA A 44 2.18 -12.74 14.38
N GLY A 45 1.03 -12.57 13.71
CA GLY A 45 -0.05 -11.70 14.15
C GLY A 45 -0.07 -10.31 13.49
N ALA A 46 0.55 -10.10 12.34
CA ALA A 46 0.30 -8.89 11.54
C ALA A 46 -1.15 -8.89 11.01
N GLN A 47 -1.78 -7.71 10.97
CA GLN A 47 -3.14 -7.53 10.45
C GLN A 47 -3.19 -7.16 8.97
N GLY A 48 -2.03 -7.00 8.33
CA GLY A 48 -1.97 -6.74 6.91
C GLY A 48 -0.56 -6.88 6.33
N ILE A 49 -0.52 -6.86 5.01
CA ILE A 49 0.71 -6.80 4.22
C ILE A 49 0.67 -5.57 3.33
N THR A 50 1.80 -4.87 3.28
CA THR A 50 1.98 -3.70 2.43
C THR A 50 3.05 -3.95 1.39
N VAL A 51 2.84 -3.47 0.17
CA VAL A 51 3.84 -3.46 -0.91
C VAL A 51 3.81 -2.15 -1.68
N HIS A 52 4.96 -1.78 -2.26
CA HIS A 52 5.08 -0.63 -3.17
C HIS A 52 5.73 -1.10 -4.48
N PRO A 53 4.93 -1.51 -5.49
CA PRO A 53 5.43 -1.87 -6.81
C PRO A 53 5.83 -0.62 -7.61
N ARG A 54 7.08 -0.18 -7.49
CA ARG A 54 7.59 0.95 -8.29
C ARG A 54 7.65 0.59 -9.79
N PRO A 55 7.51 1.57 -10.72
CA PRO A 55 7.59 1.31 -12.16
C PRO A 55 8.87 0.61 -12.61
N ASP A 56 10.00 0.92 -11.98
CA ASP A 56 11.31 0.33 -12.28
C ASP A 56 11.52 -1.08 -11.68
N ALA A 57 10.53 -1.59 -10.93
CA ALA A 57 10.55 -2.88 -10.27
C ALA A 57 11.81 -3.12 -9.40
N ARG A 58 12.38 -2.07 -8.80
CA ARG A 58 13.63 -2.17 -8.01
C ARG A 58 13.54 -3.12 -6.81
N HIS A 59 12.35 -3.26 -6.20
CA HIS A 59 12.07 -4.23 -5.13
C HIS A 59 10.91 -5.17 -5.51
N ILE A 60 9.68 -4.75 -5.22
CA ILE A 60 8.47 -5.51 -5.58
C ILE A 60 8.31 -5.46 -7.09
N ARG A 61 8.16 -6.64 -7.70
CA ARG A 61 7.87 -6.81 -9.12
C ARG A 61 6.36 -7.00 -9.31
N PRO A 62 5.80 -6.76 -10.51
CA PRO A 62 4.37 -6.97 -10.77
C PRO A 62 3.87 -8.36 -10.35
N ALA A 63 4.65 -9.41 -10.63
CA ALA A 63 4.32 -10.78 -10.23
C ALA A 63 4.21 -10.98 -8.72
N ASP A 64 4.98 -10.22 -7.90
CA ASP A 64 4.87 -10.29 -6.44
C ASP A 64 3.51 -9.78 -5.96
N VAL A 65 2.96 -8.76 -6.64
CA VAL A 65 1.65 -8.21 -6.34
C VAL A 65 0.56 -9.21 -6.73
N ASP A 66 0.66 -9.81 -7.92
CA ASP A 66 -0.27 -10.84 -8.38
C ASP A 66 -0.29 -12.04 -7.40
N ASP A 67 0.89 -12.52 -7.01
CA ASP A 67 1.08 -13.63 -6.08
C ASP A 67 0.54 -13.32 -4.69
N LEU A 68 0.86 -12.15 -4.13
CA LEU A 68 0.35 -11.72 -2.81
C LEU A 68 -1.16 -11.54 -2.82
N ALA A 69 -1.73 -10.95 -3.88
CA ALA A 69 -3.17 -10.79 -4.01
C ALA A 69 -3.91 -12.14 -4.08
N ALA A 70 -3.31 -13.15 -4.72
CA ALA A 70 -3.85 -14.50 -4.72
C ALA A 70 -3.71 -15.17 -3.34
N PHE A 71 -2.53 -15.09 -2.73
CA PHE A 71 -2.22 -15.66 -1.42
C PHE A 71 -3.11 -15.09 -0.30
N LEU A 72 -3.35 -13.78 -0.28
CA LEU A 72 -4.14 -13.14 0.77
C LEU A 72 -5.64 -13.49 0.74
N LYS A 73 -6.14 -14.14 -0.32
CA LYS A 73 -7.51 -14.69 -0.34
C LYS A 73 -7.72 -15.77 0.73
N ASP A 74 -6.65 -16.48 1.09
CA ASP A 74 -6.66 -17.49 2.16
C ASP A 74 -6.49 -16.87 3.56
N TRP A 75 -6.34 -15.53 3.64
CA TRP A 75 -6.17 -14.75 4.87
C TRP A 75 -7.24 -13.66 5.00
N PRO A 76 -8.54 -14.01 5.11
CA PRO A 76 -9.65 -13.05 5.08
C PRO A 76 -9.65 -12.03 6.23
N GLN A 77 -8.85 -12.26 7.27
CA GLN A 77 -8.64 -11.35 8.39
C GLN A 77 -7.53 -10.31 8.15
N ALA A 78 -6.74 -10.44 7.08
CA ALA A 78 -5.61 -9.58 6.79
C ALA A 78 -5.93 -8.59 5.67
N GLU A 79 -5.57 -7.32 5.87
CA GLU A 79 -5.70 -6.31 4.83
C GLU A 79 -4.50 -6.37 3.85
N PHE A 80 -4.77 -6.00 2.60
CA PHE A 80 -3.74 -5.80 1.60
C PHE A 80 -3.67 -4.30 1.30
N ASN A 81 -2.49 -3.71 1.47
CA ASN A 81 -2.23 -2.33 1.12
C ASN A 81 -1.24 -2.26 -0.05
N ILE A 82 -1.61 -1.53 -1.10
CA ILE A 82 -0.70 -1.23 -2.21
C ILE A 82 -0.37 0.26 -2.17
N GLU A 83 0.90 0.59 -1.98
CA GLU A 83 1.42 1.94 -2.06
C GLU A 83 1.87 2.26 -3.49
N GLY A 84 1.76 3.51 -3.91
CA GLY A 84 2.34 3.98 -5.15
C GLY A 84 1.88 5.37 -5.57
N ASN A 85 2.49 5.89 -6.63
CA ASN A 85 2.03 7.12 -7.24
C ASN A 85 0.84 6.83 -8.17
N PRO A 86 -0.35 7.40 -7.92
CA PRO A 86 -1.56 7.10 -8.67
C PRO A 86 -1.51 7.60 -10.12
N THR A 87 -0.57 8.48 -10.48
CA THR A 87 -0.37 8.92 -11.87
C THR A 87 0.66 8.09 -12.63
N GLN A 88 1.21 7.03 -12.02
CA GLN A 88 2.13 6.08 -12.64
C GLN A 88 1.43 4.72 -12.85
N ASN A 89 2.03 3.64 -12.39
CA ASN A 89 1.56 2.26 -12.57
C ASN A 89 0.55 1.80 -11.50
N LEU A 90 0.37 2.55 -10.40
CA LEU A 90 -0.41 2.10 -9.24
C LEU A 90 -1.85 1.72 -9.60
N MET A 91 -2.53 2.55 -10.39
CA MET A 91 -3.96 2.37 -10.67
C MET A 91 -4.26 1.09 -11.45
N ASP A 92 -3.31 0.56 -12.21
CA ASP A 92 -3.47 -0.72 -12.90
C ASP A 92 -3.53 -1.89 -11.91
N PHE A 93 -2.73 -1.84 -10.84
CA PHE A 93 -2.82 -2.81 -9.76
C PHE A 93 -4.13 -2.66 -8.97
N VAL A 94 -4.58 -1.43 -8.72
CA VAL A 94 -5.85 -1.18 -8.02
C VAL A 94 -7.03 -1.76 -8.80
N ARG A 95 -7.13 -1.47 -10.10
CA ARG A 95 -8.19 -1.98 -10.98
C ARG A 95 -8.22 -3.51 -11.04
N ARG A 96 -7.03 -4.14 -11.09
CA ARG A 96 -6.88 -5.59 -11.19
C ARG A 96 -7.18 -6.32 -9.88
N HIS A 97 -6.62 -5.83 -8.76
CA HIS A 97 -6.60 -6.57 -7.51
C HIS A 97 -7.58 -6.08 -6.46
N ARG A 98 -8.04 -4.83 -6.57
CA ARG A 98 -8.94 -4.19 -5.61
C ARG A 98 -8.50 -4.44 -4.16
N PRO A 99 -7.29 -3.96 -3.77
CA PRO A 99 -6.78 -4.19 -2.42
C PRO A 99 -7.72 -3.57 -1.38
N HIS A 100 -7.61 -4.01 -0.13
CA HIS A 100 -8.39 -3.44 0.97
C HIS A 100 -8.09 -1.95 1.16
N GLN A 101 -6.83 -1.55 0.94
CA GLN A 101 -6.38 -0.17 0.96
C GLN A 101 -5.42 0.11 -0.19
N VAL A 102 -5.44 1.35 -0.67
CA VAL A 102 -4.38 1.92 -1.48
C VAL A 102 -3.82 3.15 -0.77
N THR A 103 -2.50 3.28 -0.70
CA THR A 103 -1.84 4.49 -0.19
C THR A 103 -1.22 5.26 -1.35
N PHE A 104 -1.72 6.46 -1.63
CA PHE A 104 -1.15 7.33 -2.65
C PHE A 104 0.08 8.04 -2.08
N VAL A 105 1.22 7.87 -2.75
CA VAL A 105 2.48 8.57 -2.42
C VAL A 105 2.89 9.50 -3.57
N PRO A 106 3.45 10.69 -3.30
CA PRO A 106 3.80 11.67 -4.34
C PRO A 106 5.10 11.34 -5.10
N ASP A 107 5.78 10.24 -4.75
CA ASP A 107 7.09 9.88 -5.26
C ASP A 107 7.24 9.98 -6.78
N SER A 108 8.34 10.58 -7.22
CA SER A 108 8.79 10.46 -8.60
C SER A 108 9.45 9.09 -8.87
N GLU A 109 9.54 8.69 -10.14
CA GLU A 109 10.19 7.42 -10.52
C GLU A 109 11.65 7.35 -10.06
N ALA A 110 12.38 8.47 -10.12
CA ALA A 110 13.80 8.54 -9.74
C ALA A 110 14.03 8.56 -8.22
N GLN A 111 12.99 8.81 -7.42
CA GLN A 111 13.12 8.99 -5.98
C GLN A 111 13.46 7.68 -5.27
N PHE A 112 14.38 7.71 -4.32
CA PHE A 112 14.85 6.51 -3.62
C PHE A 112 13.82 5.97 -2.61
N THR A 113 13.16 6.87 -1.87
CA THR A 113 12.13 6.60 -0.85
C THR A 113 11.20 7.80 -0.75
N SER A 114 9.94 7.60 -0.32
CA SER A 114 9.04 8.71 0.03
C SER A 114 9.70 9.58 1.10
N ASP A 115 9.78 10.88 0.85
CA ASP A 115 10.47 11.87 1.69
C ASP A 115 9.68 13.18 1.88
N HIS A 116 8.44 13.22 1.37
CA HIS A 116 7.47 14.29 1.55
C HIS A 116 6.05 13.76 1.29
N GLY A 117 5.05 14.45 1.83
CA GLY A 117 3.64 14.21 1.55
C GLY A 117 3.11 14.95 0.31
N TRP A 118 1.85 14.71 -0.04
CA TRP A 118 1.17 15.50 -1.08
C TRP A 118 1.02 16.97 -0.68
N THR A 119 1.14 17.88 -1.65
CA THR A 119 0.98 19.32 -1.41
C THR A 119 -0.45 19.75 -1.77
N LEU A 120 -1.25 20.11 -0.77
CA LEU A 120 -2.61 20.60 -0.98
C LEU A 120 -2.68 22.13 -0.76
N PRO A 121 -3.43 22.86 -1.60
CA PRO A 121 -4.40 22.40 -2.61
C PRO A 121 -3.82 22.08 -3.99
N GLN A 122 -2.51 22.19 -4.22
CA GLN A 122 -1.87 22.08 -5.54
C GLN A 122 -2.13 20.74 -6.22
N ASP A 123 -2.21 19.66 -5.44
CA ASP A 123 -2.41 18.30 -5.93
C ASP A 123 -3.89 17.87 -5.96
N ALA A 124 -4.79 18.69 -5.45
CA ALA A 124 -6.20 18.33 -5.30
C ALA A 124 -6.85 17.92 -6.63
N ALA A 125 -6.63 18.72 -7.68
CA ALA A 125 -7.26 18.49 -8.98
C ALA A 125 -6.80 17.18 -9.65
N ARG A 126 -5.55 16.74 -9.42
CA ARG A 126 -5.03 15.48 -9.95
C ARG A 126 -5.46 14.27 -9.11
N LEU A 127 -5.61 14.45 -7.80
CA LEU A 127 -5.94 13.37 -6.88
C LEU A 127 -7.44 13.05 -6.86
N ALA A 128 -8.30 14.07 -6.87
CA ALA A 128 -9.75 13.91 -6.76
C ALA A 128 -10.37 12.84 -7.69
N PRO A 129 -10.09 12.81 -9.01
CA PRO A 129 -10.66 11.78 -9.88
C PRO A 129 -10.15 10.36 -9.55
N LEU A 130 -8.89 10.22 -9.13
CA LEU A 130 -8.28 8.93 -8.81
C LEU A 130 -8.78 8.40 -7.46
N ILE A 131 -8.97 9.29 -6.48
CA ILE A 131 -9.62 8.96 -5.21
C ILE A 131 -11.05 8.48 -5.48
N GLN A 132 -11.82 9.19 -6.32
CA GLN A 132 -13.18 8.78 -6.65
C GLN A 132 -13.22 7.43 -7.36
N GLU A 133 -12.31 7.15 -8.30
CA GLU A 133 -12.19 5.85 -8.95
C GLU A 133 -11.92 4.72 -7.95
N CYS A 134 -10.97 4.89 -7.03
CA CYS A 134 -10.70 3.91 -5.97
C CYS A 134 -11.94 3.63 -5.12
N ARG A 135 -12.69 4.67 -4.76
CA ARG A 135 -13.91 4.55 -3.95
C ARG A 135 -15.00 3.80 -4.71
N ASP A 136 -15.17 4.06 -6.00
CA ASP A 136 -16.13 3.33 -6.86
C ASP A 136 -15.76 1.85 -7.02
N LEU A 137 -14.46 1.53 -6.94
CA LEU A 137 -13.95 0.15 -6.90
C LEU A 137 -14.06 -0.51 -5.51
N GLY A 138 -14.51 0.20 -4.49
CA GLY A 138 -14.60 -0.28 -3.11
C GLY A 138 -13.25 -0.33 -2.38
N VAL A 139 -12.24 0.40 -2.86
CA VAL A 139 -10.90 0.46 -2.29
C VAL A 139 -10.77 1.70 -1.41
N ARG A 140 -10.36 1.50 -0.16
CA ARG A 140 -10.11 2.60 0.78
C ARG A 140 -8.85 3.37 0.40
N VAL A 141 -8.91 4.69 0.40
CA VAL A 141 -7.75 5.52 0.04
C VAL A 141 -7.09 6.11 1.29
N SER A 142 -5.78 5.96 1.39
CA SER A 142 -4.90 6.71 2.29
C SER A 142 -4.03 7.68 1.50
N LEU A 143 -3.90 8.94 1.94
CA LEU A 143 -2.91 9.86 1.37
C LEU A 143 -1.68 9.93 2.27
N PHE A 144 -0.50 9.80 1.68
CA PHE A 144 0.76 10.05 2.38
C PHE A 144 0.96 11.56 2.54
N MET A 145 1.01 12.04 3.79
CA MET A 145 0.98 13.46 4.13
C MET A 145 2.06 13.81 5.14
N ASP A 146 2.61 15.01 5.06
CA ASP A 146 3.41 15.56 6.16
C ASP A 146 2.50 15.88 7.37
N PRO A 147 3.05 15.94 8.60
CA PRO A 147 2.28 16.24 9.81
C PRO A 147 1.93 17.73 9.94
N ASP A 148 1.30 18.29 8.91
CA ASP A 148 0.76 19.65 8.89
C ASP A 148 -0.78 19.63 9.09
N PRO A 149 -1.28 20.05 10.27
CA PRO A 149 -2.71 20.12 10.52
C PRO A 149 -3.48 20.99 9.53
N ALA A 150 -2.86 22.01 8.94
CA ALA A 150 -3.52 22.91 8.00
C ALA A 150 -3.93 22.21 6.70
N ALA A 151 -3.19 21.18 6.28
CA ALA A 151 -3.49 20.41 5.08
C ALA A 151 -4.66 19.42 5.26
N MET A 152 -4.99 19.02 6.49
CA MET A 152 -5.93 17.93 6.77
C MET A 152 -7.38 18.25 6.38
N ALA A 153 -7.77 19.52 6.44
CA ALA A 153 -9.08 19.95 5.95
C ALA A 153 -9.22 19.68 4.44
N ALA A 154 -8.18 19.99 3.65
CA ALA A 154 -8.17 19.75 2.22
C ALA A 154 -8.16 18.24 1.88
N VAL A 155 -7.49 17.42 2.69
CA VAL A 155 -7.57 15.94 2.55
C VAL A 155 -9.01 15.45 2.73
N ALA A 156 -9.71 15.94 3.74
CA ALA A 156 -11.09 15.56 4.00
C ALA A 156 -12.03 15.99 2.86
N GLU A 157 -11.81 17.18 2.27
CA GLU A 157 -12.55 17.65 1.09
C GLU A 157 -12.37 16.74 -0.14
N LEU A 158 -11.17 16.16 -0.30
CA LEU A 158 -10.88 15.17 -1.34
C LEU A 158 -11.51 13.80 -1.08
N ARG A 159 -12.09 13.59 0.11
CA ARG A 159 -12.75 12.34 0.54
C ARG A 159 -11.82 11.12 0.61
N ALA A 160 -10.52 11.33 0.82
CA ALA A 160 -9.66 10.24 1.23
C ALA A 160 -10.07 9.77 2.64
N GLU A 161 -10.23 8.46 2.83
CA GLU A 161 -10.70 7.90 4.10
C GLU A 161 -9.63 7.93 5.20
N ARG A 162 -8.35 7.96 4.83
CA ARG A 162 -7.22 7.97 5.76
C ARG A 162 -6.10 8.88 5.29
N ILE A 163 -5.22 9.18 6.23
CA ILE A 163 -3.88 9.71 5.98
C ILE A 163 -2.84 8.75 6.55
N GLU A 164 -1.65 8.79 5.97
CA GLU A 164 -0.44 8.19 6.51
C GLU A 164 0.56 9.32 6.71
N LEU A 165 0.92 9.59 7.97
CA LEU A 165 1.83 10.68 8.32
C LEU A 165 3.28 10.25 8.11
N TYR A 166 4.05 11.06 7.37
CA TYR A 166 5.50 10.91 7.20
C TYR A 166 6.28 11.28 8.47
#